data_AF-A0A4Y2AAX0-F1
#
_entry.id   AF-A0A4Y2AAX0-F1
#
_cell.length_a   1.000
_cell.length_b   1.000
_cell.length_c   1.000
_cell.angle_alpha   90.00
_cell.angle_beta   90.00
_cell.angle_gamma   90.00
#
_symmetry.space_group_name_H-M   'P 1'
#
loop_
_entity.id
_entity.type
_entity.pdbx_description
1 polymer ?
#
loop_
_entity_poly.entity_id
_entity_poly.type
_entity_poly.pdbx_seq_one_letter_code
_entity_poly.pdbx_strand_id
1 'polypeptide(L)'
;MVVIYGFSMDPESLNIYYDCYNFGNCVSDGQSHQKLQHCISNVTAQDLEEAYQYVNGGFFKYKSSDEVDAVKEYCSYKGQQKRDAFDETLNGVLSYKMKVCASSQEQDQCTRFKKALNCFFPILEEFHEQGKC
;
A
#
# COMPACT_ATOMS: atom_id res chain seq x y z
N MET A 1 23.05 9.10 -15.92
CA MET A 1 22.93 8.52 -14.57
C MET A 1 21.74 9.19 -13.92
N VAL A 2 20.55 8.58 -13.98
CA VAL A 2 19.35 9.17 -13.37
C VAL A 2 19.41 8.81 -11.90
N VAL A 3 19.76 9.80 -11.07
CA VAL A 3 19.62 9.69 -9.62
C VAL A 3 18.13 9.82 -9.35
N ILE A 4 17.45 8.68 -9.20
CA ILE A 4 16.11 8.65 -8.62
C ILE A 4 16.32 9.09 -7.18
N TYR A 5 15.92 10.33 -6.86
CA TYR A 5 15.89 10.80 -5.48
C TYR A 5 15.13 9.75 -4.67
N GLY A 6 15.82 9.16 -3.69
CA GLY A 6 15.29 8.10 -2.86
C GLY A 6 14.04 8.61 -2.17
N PHE A 7 12.88 8.16 -2.65
CA PHE A 7 11.60 8.32 -1.98
C PHE A 7 11.81 7.85 -0.55
N SER A 8 11.70 8.74 0.43
CA SER A 8 11.74 8.31 1.82
C SER A 8 10.46 7.53 2.06
N MET A 9 10.60 6.21 2.19
CA MET A 9 9.49 5.32 2.53
C MET A 9 9.23 5.37 4.03
N ASP A 10 9.30 6.57 4.63
CA ASP A 10 8.85 6.79 5.99
C ASP A 10 7.34 7.11 5.97
N PRO A 11 6.57 6.61 6.94
CA PRO A 11 5.12 6.74 6.92
C PRO A 11 4.61 8.19 6.93
N GLU A 12 5.29 9.09 7.65
CA GLU A 12 4.88 10.49 7.76
C GLU A 12 4.96 11.21 6.41
N SER A 13 6.05 10.99 5.66
CA SER A 13 6.21 11.57 4.33
C SER A 13 5.21 11.01 3.31
N LEU A 14 4.73 9.79 3.53
CA LEU A 14 3.76 9.14 2.65
C LEU A 14 2.31 9.48 2.98
N ASN A 15 2.07 10.14 4.10
CA ASN A 15 0.73 10.54 4.54
C ASN A 15 0.11 11.59 3.58
N ILE A 16 0.96 12.31 2.83
CA ILE A 16 0.54 13.20 1.74
C ILE A 16 -0.28 12.46 0.65
N TYR A 17 -0.09 11.15 0.51
CA TYR A 17 -0.80 10.35 -0.49
C TYR A 17 -2.14 9.78 0.01
N TYR A 18 -2.59 10.10 1.23
CA TYR A 18 -3.87 9.62 1.74
C TYR A 18 -5.03 9.89 0.77
N ASP A 19 -5.15 11.13 0.30
CA ASP A 19 -6.23 11.53 -0.61
C ASP A 19 -6.08 10.85 -1.98
N CYS A 20 -4.85 10.62 -2.44
CA CYS A 20 -4.55 9.91 -3.68
C CYS A 20 -4.85 8.42 -3.62
N TYR A 21 -4.53 7.78 -2.49
CA TYR A 21 -4.87 6.39 -2.23
C TYR A 21 -6.40 6.22 -2.18
N ASN A 22 -7.10 7.15 -1.51
CA ASN A 22 -8.55 7.16 -1.45
C ASN A 22 -9.18 7.40 -2.84
N PHE A 23 -8.62 8.33 -3.64
CA PHE A 23 -9.05 8.54 -5.01
C PHE A 23 -8.92 7.26 -5.83
N GLY A 24 -7.72 6.66 -5.82
CA GLY A 24 -7.41 5.48 -6.62
C GLY A 24 -8.25 4.25 -6.25
N ASN A 25 -8.50 4.01 -4.96
CA ASN A 25 -9.19 2.80 -4.51
C ASN A 25 -10.70 2.95 -4.32
N CYS A 26 -11.20 4.15 -4.00
CA CYS A 26 -12.59 4.31 -3.56
C CYS A 26 -13.43 5.28 -4.39
N VAL A 27 -12.82 6.21 -5.13
CA VAL A 27 -13.56 7.29 -5.82
C VAL A 27 -13.53 7.16 -7.34
N SER A 28 -12.40 6.72 -7.90
CA SER A 28 -12.23 6.64 -9.35
C SER A 28 -13.20 5.65 -10.02
N ASP A 29 -13.38 5.81 -11.32
CA ASP A 29 -14.19 4.96 -12.20
C ASP A 29 -13.61 3.55 -12.45
N GLY A 30 -12.61 3.15 -11.65
CA GLY A 30 -11.98 1.83 -11.70
C GLY A 30 -10.68 1.77 -12.49
N GLN A 31 -10.42 2.68 -13.45
CA GLN A 31 -9.16 2.67 -14.19
C GLN A 31 -7.97 2.96 -13.26
N SER A 32 -8.15 3.89 -12.32
CA SER A 32 -7.10 4.23 -11.34
C SER A 32 -6.88 3.07 -10.35
N HIS A 33 -7.95 2.39 -9.95
CA HIS A 33 -7.85 1.18 -9.13
C HIS A 33 -7.10 0.06 -9.86
N GLN A 34 -7.38 -0.18 -11.14
CA GLN A 34 -6.69 -1.18 -11.95
C GLN A 34 -5.19 -0.89 -12.08
N LYS A 35 -4.80 0.39 -12.25
CA LYS A 35 -3.40 0.81 -12.24
C LYS A 35 -2.70 0.42 -10.93
N LEU A 36 -3.34 0.69 -9.78
CA LEU A 36 -2.81 0.34 -8.47
C LEU A 36 -2.74 -1.18 -8.26
N GLN A 37 -3.78 -1.92 -8.63
CA GLN A 37 -3.83 -3.38 -8.55
C GLN A 37 -2.76 -4.05 -9.41
N HIS A 38 -2.44 -3.48 -10.57
CA HIS A 38 -1.37 -3.98 -11.42
C HIS A 38 0.00 -3.97 -10.70
N CYS A 39 0.28 -2.98 -9.86
CA CYS A 39 1.51 -2.98 -9.06
C CYS A 39 1.54 -4.14 -8.06
N ILE A 40 0.41 -4.41 -7.41
CA ILE A 40 0.26 -5.46 -6.39
C ILE A 40 0.34 -6.85 -7.02
N SER A 41 -0.05 -7.02 -8.28
CA SER A 41 0.06 -8.30 -9.02
C SER A 41 1.48 -8.88 -9.15
N ASN A 42 2.51 -8.08 -8.84
CA ASN A 42 3.90 -8.56 -8.77
C ASN A 42 4.22 -9.32 -7.48
N VAL A 43 3.33 -9.27 -6.49
CA VAL A 43 3.43 -9.97 -5.21
C VAL A 43 2.63 -11.28 -5.34
N THR A 44 3.15 -12.38 -4.80
CA THR A 44 2.42 -13.65 -4.85
C THR A 44 1.22 -13.62 -3.92
N ALA A 45 0.21 -14.47 -4.17
CA ALA A 45 -0.94 -14.57 -3.28
C ALA A 45 -0.53 -14.91 -1.83
N GLN A 46 0.44 -15.81 -1.66
CA GLN A 46 0.98 -16.17 -0.34
C GLN A 46 1.66 -14.97 0.34
N ASP A 47 2.48 -14.22 -0.38
CA ASP A 47 3.15 -13.05 0.18
C ASP A 47 2.15 -11.96 0.59
N LEU A 48 1.07 -11.78 -0.18
CA LEU A 48 -0.01 -10.84 0.15
C LEU A 48 -0.77 -11.30 1.38
N GLU A 49 -1.08 -12.59 1.49
CA GLU A 49 -1.73 -13.16 2.66
C GLU A 49 -0.87 -12.97 3.93
N GLU A 50 0.42 -13.27 3.87
CA GLU A 50 1.35 -13.10 5.00
C GLU A 50 1.45 -11.62 5.42
N ALA A 51 1.56 -10.71 4.45
CA ALA A 51 1.56 -9.27 4.73
C ALA A 51 0.24 -8.80 5.34
N TYR A 52 -0.89 -9.28 4.82
CA TYR A 52 -2.22 -8.98 5.33
C TYR A 52 -2.37 -9.46 6.78
N GLN A 53 -2.00 -10.70 7.07
CA GLN A 53 -2.03 -11.25 8.43
C GLN A 53 -1.13 -10.46 9.39
N TYR A 54 0.04 -10.03 8.92
CA TYR A 54 0.95 -9.20 9.71
C TYR A 54 0.33 -7.83 10.05
N VAL A 55 -0.28 -7.15 9.07
CA VAL A 55 -1.00 -5.88 9.28
C VAL A 55 -2.16 -6.10 10.24
N ASN A 56 -3.02 -7.08 9.98
CA ASN A 56 -4.23 -7.35 10.76
C ASN A 56 -3.92 -7.77 12.21
N GLY A 57 -2.75 -8.39 12.43
CA GLY A 57 -2.32 -8.86 13.74
C GLY A 57 -1.65 -7.81 14.63
N GLY A 58 -1.11 -6.73 14.06
CA GLY A 58 -0.26 -5.79 14.81
C GLY A 58 -0.42 -4.31 14.49
N PHE A 59 -1.22 -3.96 13.49
CA PHE A 59 -1.43 -2.59 13.02
C PHE A 59 -2.95 -2.33 12.95
N PHE A 60 -3.52 -2.23 11.74
CA PHE A 60 -4.94 -2.01 11.60
C PHE A 60 -5.71 -3.32 11.56
N LYS A 61 -6.71 -3.47 12.45
CA LYS A 61 -7.55 -4.65 12.51
C LYS A 61 -8.78 -4.55 11.62
N TYR A 62 -8.71 -5.21 10.47
CA TYR A 62 -9.84 -5.41 9.55
C TYR A 62 -10.77 -6.51 10.04
N LYS A 63 -12.05 -6.45 9.65
CA LYS A 63 -13.01 -7.55 9.80
C LYS A 63 -12.99 -8.50 8.63
N SER A 64 -12.54 -8.02 7.47
CA SER A 64 -12.33 -8.85 6.27
C SER A 64 -11.37 -10.01 6.53
N SER A 65 -11.41 -11.02 5.65
CA SER A 65 -10.54 -12.21 5.73
C SER A 65 -9.30 -12.13 4.85
N ASP A 66 -9.28 -11.22 3.87
CA ASP A 66 -8.23 -11.06 2.87
C ASP A 66 -8.07 -9.58 2.46
N GLU A 67 -7.06 -9.29 1.65
CA GLU A 67 -6.71 -7.92 1.29
C GLU A 67 -7.74 -7.30 0.33
N VAL A 68 -8.34 -8.09 -0.56
CA VAL A 68 -9.34 -7.62 -1.52
C VAL A 68 -10.56 -7.09 -0.77
N ASP A 69 -11.08 -7.86 0.17
CA ASP A 69 -12.20 -7.46 0.99
C ASP A 69 -11.80 -6.39 2.02
N ALA A 70 -10.55 -6.33 2.47
CA ALA A 70 -10.05 -5.25 3.31
C ALA A 70 -10.06 -3.89 2.58
N VAL A 71 -9.75 -3.84 1.29
CA VAL A 71 -9.85 -2.59 0.50
C VAL A 71 -11.31 -2.13 0.38
N LYS A 72 -12.26 -3.06 0.19
CA LYS A 72 -13.70 -2.73 0.18
C LYS A 72 -14.16 -2.21 1.54
N GLU A 73 -13.72 -2.88 2.62
CA GLU A 73 -14.00 -2.46 3.99
C GLU A 73 -13.44 -1.06 4.26
N TYR A 74 -12.18 -0.80 3.89
CA TYR A 74 -11.55 0.51 3.95
C TYR A 74 -12.38 1.59 3.24
N CYS A 75 -12.87 1.32 2.03
CA CYS A 75 -13.66 2.29 1.29
C CYS A 75 -15.00 2.65 1.95
N SER A 76 -15.53 1.77 2.82
CA SER A 76 -16.73 2.03 3.60
C SER A 76 -16.52 2.92 4.83
N TYR A 77 -15.27 3.03 5.31
CA TYR A 77 -14.93 3.87 6.46
C TYR A 77 -15.07 5.36 6.16
N LYS A 78 -15.22 6.16 7.22
CA LYS A 78 -15.40 7.61 7.16
C LYS A 78 -14.58 8.30 8.25
N GLY A 79 -14.26 9.58 8.02
CA GLY A 79 -13.60 10.43 9.01
C GLY A 79 -12.30 9.84 9.54
N GLN A 80 -12.12 9.92 10.86
CA GLN A 80 -10.88 9.49 11.52
C GLN A 80 -10.57 8.01 11.30
N GLN A 81 -11.58 7.12 11.38
CA GLN A 81 -11.38 5.69 11.17
C GLN A 81 -10.75 5.37 9.81
N LYS A 82 -11.13 6.12 8.76
CA LYS A 82 -10.55 5.92 7.43
C LYS A 82 -9.08 6.36 7.38
N ARG A 83 -8.74 7.47 8.04
CA ARG A 83 -7.36 7.93 8.17
C ARG A 83 -6.52 6.95 8.98
N ASP A 84 -7.00 6.51 10.14
CA ASP A 84 -6.33 5.51 10.97
C ASP A 84 -6.09 4.21 10.19
N ALA A 85 -7.10 3.74 9.44
CA ALA A 85 -6.97 2.57 8.59
C ALA A 85 -5.88 2.73 7.53
N PHE A 86 -5.77 3.88 6.87
CA PHE A 86 -4.71 4.16 5.91
C PHE A 86 -3.34 4.18 6.60
N ASP A 87 -3.18 4.98 7.64
CA ASP A 87 -1.90 5.20 8.34
C ASP A 87 -1.36 3.90 8.93
N GLU A 88 -2.19 3.18 9.68
CA GLU A 88 -1.78 1.93 10.32
C GLU A 88 -1.53 0.82 9.29
N THR A 89 -2.33 0.74 8.22
CA THR A 89 -2.08 -0.24 7.14
C THR A 89 -0.76 0.06 6.43
N LEU A 90 -0.51 1.31 6.10
CA LEU A 90 0.74 1.73 5.45
C LEU A 90 1.95 1.44 6.36
N ASN A 91 1.85 1.78 7.64
CA ASN A 91 2.84 1.44 8.66
C ASN A 91 3.12 -0.07 8.72
N GLY A 92 2.06 -0.88 8.72
CA GLY A 92 2.16 -2.33 8.77
C GLY A 92 2.82 -2.92 7.54
N VAL A 93 2.44 -2.46 6.33
CA VAL A 93 3.04 -2.89 5.06
C VAL A 93 4.53 -2.52 5.00
N LEU A 94 4.90 -1.29 5.41
CA LEU A 94 6.31 -0.87 5.42
C LEU A 94 7.13 -1.64 6.46
N SER A 95 6.56 -1.88 7.64
CA SER A 95 7.18 -2.69 8.69
C SER A 95 7.36 -4.14 8.24
N TYR A 96 6.36 -4.72 7.56
CA TYR A 96 6.45 -6.05 6.98
C TYR A 96 7.57 -6.13 5.94
N LYS A 97 7.62 -5.16 5.01
CA LYS A 97 8.71 -5.04 4.03
C LYS A 97 10.07 -5.00 4.72
N MET A 98 10.23 -4.20 5.77
CA MET A 98 11.49 -4.13 6.52
C MET A 98 11.86 -5.47 7.16
N LYS A 99 10.89 -6.16 7.76
CA LYS A 99 11.08 -7.49 8.35
C LYS A 99 11.60 -8.49 7.29
N VAL A 100 10.90 -8.65 6.17
CA VAL A 100 11.29 -9.63 5.13
C VAL A 100 12.61 -9.24 4.45
N CYS A 101 12.88 -7.95 4.30
CA CYS A 101 14.14 -7.48 3.72
C CYS A 101 15.35 -7.62 4.64
N ALA A 102 15.14 -7.74 5.96
CA ALA A 102 16.21 -8.01 6.91
C ALA A 102 16.62 -9.50 6.92
N SER A 103 15.77 -10.39 6.41
CA SER A 103 16.04 -11.83 6.31
C SER A 103 16.85 -12.16 5.05
N SER A 104 17.91 -12.94 5.18
CA SER A 104 18.67 -13.45 4.03
C SER A 104 17.92 -14.55 3.26
N GLN A 105 16.90 -15.17 3.87
CA GLN A 105 16.12 -16.25 3.27
C GLN A 105 14.92 -15.73 2.47
N GLU A 106 14.46 -14.51 2.73
CA GLU A 106 13.24 -13.93 2.14
C GLU A 106 13.57 -12.85 1.08
N GLN A 107 14.76 -12.91 0.47
CA GLN A 107 15.23 -11.89 -0.48
C GLN A 107 14.33 -11.75 -1.72
N ASP A 108 13.74 -12.86 -2.19
CA ASP A 108 12.80 -12.83 -3.32
C ASP A 108 11.49 -12.13 -2.93
N GLN A 109 10.98 -12.40 -1.73
CA GLN A 109 9.79 -11.74 -1.19
C GLN A 109 10.06 -10.24 -1.01
N CYS A 110 11.18 -9.88 -0.38
CA CYS A 110 11.64 -8.48 -0.28
C CYS A 110 11.69 -7.79 -1.65
N THR A 111 12.22 -8.47 -2.68
CA THR A 111 12.31 -7.93 -4.04
C THR A 111 10.94 -7.67 -4.65
N ARG A 112 9.99 -8.59 -4.48
CA ARG A 112 8.61 -8.42 -4.96
C ARG A 112 7.91 -7.24 -4.27
N PHE A 113 8.03 -7.10 -2.95
CA PHE A 113 7.47 -5.94 -2.23
C PHE A 113 8.11 -4.62 -2.65
N LYS A 114 9.45 -4.57 -2.80
CA LYS A 114 10.12 -3.37 -3.32
C LYS A 114 9.61 -3.00 -4.70
N LYS A 115 9.46 -3.97 -5.59
CA LYS A 115 8.93 -3.74 -6.95
C LYS A 115 7.48 -3.22 -6.91
N ALA A 116 6.63 -3.82 -6.07
CA ALA A 116 5.26 -3.40 -5.91
C ALA A 116 5.16 -1.95 -5.41
N LEU A 117 5.91 -1.59 -4.35
CA LEU A 117 5.90 -0.23 -3.80
C LEU A 117 6.52 0.81 -4.77
N ASN A 118 7.59 0.44 -5.47
CA ASN A 118 8.21 1.29 -6.49
C ASN A 118 7.31 1.48 -7.72
N CYS A 119 6.32 0.62 -7.94
CA CYS A 119 5.27 0.81 -8.93
C CYS A 119 4.12 1.64 -8.35
N PHE A 120 3.76 1.40 -7.09
CA PHE A 120 2.57 1.95 -6.45
C PHE A 120 2.67 3.45 -6.16
N PHE A 121 3.76 3.90 -5.51
CA PHE A 121 3.88 5.31 -5.11
C PHE A 121 3.99 6.29 -6.29
N PRO A 122 4.71 6.00 -7.38
CA PRO A 122 4.70 6.87 -8.55
C PRO A 122 3.31 7.07 -9.17
N ILE A 123 2.39 6.11 -9.02
CA ILE A 123 1.01 6.27 -9.48
C ILE A 123 0.23 7.21 -8.56
N LEU A 124 0.49 7.17 -7.25
CA LEU A 124 -0.11 8.14 -6.32
C LEU A 124 0.43 9.55 -6.55
N GLU A 125 1.73 9.68 -6.83
CA GLU A 125 2.33 10.94 -7.28
C GLU A 125 1.69 11.42 -8.59
N GLU A 126 1.51 10.54 -9.58
CA GLU A 126 0.82 10.87 -10.83
C GLU A 126 -0.60 11.42 -10.56
N PHE A 127 -1.34 10.84 -9.61
CA PHE A 127 -2.67 11.35 -9.25
C PHE A 127 -2.61 12.73 -8.61
N HIS A 128 -1.60 12.96 -7.75
CA HIS A 128 -1.38 14.25 -7.11
C HIS A 128 -1.00 15.33 -8.14
N GLU A 129 -0.05 15.04 -9.02
CA GLU A 129 0.37 15.95 -10.10
C GLU A 129 -0.78 16.30 -11.06
N GLN A 130 -1.75 15.40 -11.24
CA GLN A 130 -2.95 15.61 -12.05
C GLN A 130 -4.07 16.37 -11.31
N GLY A 131 -3.89 16.72 -10.03
CA GLY A 131 -4.90 17.40 -9.22
C GLY A 131 -6.15 16.55 -8.96
N LYS A 132 -6.04 15.22 -9.02
CA LYS A 132 -7.13 14.27 -8.68
C LYS A 132 -7.27 14.09 -7.16
N CYS A 133 -6.18 14.43 -6.49
CA CYS A 133 -5.85 14.61 -5.08
C CYS A 133 -4.66 15.61 -5.10
#